data_AF-A0A938ELU4-F1
#
_entry.id   AF-A0A938ELU4-F1
#
_cell.length_a   1.000
_cell.length_b   1.000
_cell.length_c   1.000
_cell.angle_alpha   90.00
_cell.angle_beta   90.00
_cell.angle_gamma   90.00
#
_symmetry.space_group_name_H-M   'P 1'
#
loop_
_entity.id
_entity.type
_entity.pdbx_description
1 polymer ?
#
loop_
_entity_poly.entity_id
_entity_poly.type
_entity_poly.pdbx_seq_one_letter_code
_entity_poly.pdbx_strand_id
1 'polypeptide(L)'
;MTSPEPSAAVVLGAVARVLSLDPAGLRADTPLTGLGWDSLARLCWADAMREAGYRTDPAATHRASCVGDLAQCAVASREGS
;
A
#
# COMPACT_ATOMS: atom_id res chain seq x y z
N MET A 1 -13.17 17.79 7.24
CA MET A 1 -12.08 17.08 7.95
C MET A 1 -11.49 16.06 6.99
N THR A 2 -10.49 16.44 6.21
CA THR A 2 -9.77 15.54 5.31
C THR A 2 -8.88 14.64 6.18
N SER A 3 -9.15 13.33 6.24
CA SER A 3 -8.22 12.40 6.87
C SER A 3 -6.89 12.44 6.12
N PRO A 4 -5.72 12.34 6.79
CA PRO A 4 -4.45 12.36 6.09
C PRO A 4 -4.31 11.09 5.23
N GLU A 5 -4.21 11.27 3.92
CA GLU A 5 -3.83 10.22 2.99
C GLU A 5 -2.36 9.82 3.27
N PRO A 6 -1.98 8.55 3.12
CA PRO A 6 -0.60 8.16 3.24
C PRO A 6 0.25 8.85 2.18
N SER A 7 1.43 9.32 2.58
CA SER A 7 2.38 9.84 1.59
C SER A 7 2.78 8.72 0.62
N ALA A 8 3.07 9.08 -0.64
CA ALA A 8 3.52 8.12 -1.64
C ALA A 8 4.75 7.32 -1.15
N ALA A 9 5.65 7.95 -0.40
CA ALA A 9 6.84 7.31 0.17
C ALA A 9 6.51 6.15 1.14
N VAL A 10 5.46 6.29 1.95
CA VAL A 10 5.01 5.22 2.86
C VAL A 10 4.47 4.03 2.07
N VAL A 11 3.63 4.30 1.08
CA VAL A 11 3.04 3.26 0.21
C VAL A 11 4.13 2.53 -0.55
N LEU A 12 5.02 3.27 -1.22
CA LEU A 12 6.17 2.73 -1.97
C LEU A 12 7.10 1.92 -1.06
N GLY A 13 7.43 2.43 0.13
CA GLY A 13 8.27 1.74 1.10
C GLY A 13 7.65 0.42 1.57
N ALA A 14 6.34 0.39 1.82
CA ALA A 14 5.63 -0.83 2.19
C ALA A 14 5.60 -1.85 1.04
N VAL A 15 5.37 -1.42 -0.21
CA VAL A 15 5.42 -2.30 -1.39
C VAL A 15 6.83 -2.86 -1.59
N ALA A 16 7.85 -2.00 -1.55
CA ALA A 16 9.25 -2.39 -1.68
C ALA A 16 9.65 -3.45 -0.65
N ARG A 17 9.25 -3.23 0.62
CA ARG A 17 9.51 -4.16 1.72
C ARG A 17 8.87 -5.52 1.48
N VAL A 18 7.60 -5.55 1.10
CA VAL A 18 6.84 -6.81 0.93
C VAL A 18 7.34 -7.61 -0.26
N LEU A 19 7.64 -6.94 -1.37
CA LEU A 19 8.06 -7.57 -2.61
C LEU A 19 9.58 -7.74 -2.71
N SER A 20 10.34 -7.34 -1.68
CA SER A 20 11.80 -7.35 -1.66
C SER A 20 12.42 -6.61 -2.86
N LEU A 21 11.84 -5.47 -3.23
CA LEU A 21 12.26 -4.62 -4.33
C LEU A 21 13.06 -3.42 -3.82
N ASP A 22 13.89 -2.86 -4.70
CA ASP A 22 14.53 -1.57 -4.43
C ASP A 22 13.52 -0.43 -4.56
N PRO A 23 13.33 0.43 -3.53
CA PRO A 23 12.35 1.49 -3.57
C PRO A 23 12.67 2.58 -4.59
N ALA A 24 13.92 2.76 -5.02
CA ALA A 24 14.27 3.74 -6.05
C ALA A 24 13.83 3.29 -7.46
N GLY A 25 13.57 2.00 -7.65
CA GLY A 25 13.03 1.42 -8.88
C GLY A 25 11.50 1.49 -8.99
N LEU A 26 10.79 1.77 -7.90
CA LEU A 26 9.32 1.80 -7.89
C LEU A 26 8.78 3.20 -8.19
N ARG A 27 7.75 3.24 -9.03
CA ARG A 27 7.00 4.45 -9.38
C ARG A 27 5.51 4.23 -9.20
N ALA A 28 4.75 5.31 -9.12
CA ALA A 28 3.30 5.23 -8.96
C ALA A 28 2.62 4.48 -10.13
N ASP A 29 3.15 4.60 -11.34
CA ASP A 29 2.67 3.92 -12.55
C ASP A 29 3.19 2.48 -12.69
N THR A 30 4.01 1.99 -11.75
CA THR A 30 4.54 0.63 -11.84
C THR A 30 3.39 -0.39 -11.69
N PRO A 31 3.20 -1.28 -12.68
CA PRO A 31 2.15 -2.28 -12.65
C PRO A 31 2.43 -3.31 -11.56
N LEU A 32 1.40 -3.65 -10.78
CA LEU A 32 1.48 -4.71 -9.77
C LEU A 32 1.43 -6.10 -10.39
N THR A 33 0.81 -6.19 -11.58
CA THR A 33 0.80 -7.37 -12.44
C THR A 33 2.22 -7.73 -12.87
N GLY A 34 2.73 -8.84 -12.33
CA GLY A 34 4.09 -9.33 -12.60
C GLY A 34 5.11 -9.06 -11.49
N LEU A 35 4.78 -8.25 -10.48
CA LEU A 35 5.67 -8.01 -9.32
C LEU A 35 5.46 -9.00 -8.15
N GLY A 36 4.53 -9.95 -8.29
CA GLY A 36 4.15 -10.84 -7.18
C GLY A 36 3.10 -10.22 -6.25
N TRP A 37 2.23 -9.35 -6.75
CA TRP A 37 1.11 -8.81 -5.99
C TRP A 37 -0.03 -9.83 -5.81
N ASP A 38 0.21 -10.85 -5.01
CA ASP A 38 -0.76 -11.91 -4.70
C ASP A 38 -1.49 -11.68 -3.36
N SER A 39 -2.24 -12.69 -2.90
CA SER A 39 -3.01 -12.64 -1.66
C SER A 39 -2.14 -12.46 -0.41
N LEU A 40 -0.97 -13.11 -0.37
CA LEU A 40 -0.02 -13.00 0.74
C LEU A 40 0.67 -11.63 0.70
N ALA A 41 1.09 -11.16 -0.47
CA ALA A 41 1.67 -9.83 -0.62
C ALA A 41 0.70 -8.74 -0.15
N ARG A 42 -0.58 -8.82 -0.51
CA ARG A 42 -1.62 -7.89 -0.04
C ARG A 42 -1.80 -7.93 1.48
N LEU A 43 -1.77 -9.12 2.08
CA LEU A 43 -1.87 -9.28 3.54
C LEU A 43 -0.66 -8.67 4.25
N CYS A 44 0.55 -8.99 3.80
CA CYS A 44 1.78 -8.43 4.36
C CYS A 44 1.88 -6.91 4.16
N TRP A 45 1.37 -6.39 3.04
CA TRP A 45 1.31 -4.96 2.78
C TRP A 45 0.30 -4.26 3.68
N ALA A 46 -0.89 -4.84 3.88
CA ALA A 46 -1.89 -4.32 4.81
C ALA A 46 -1.34 -4.24 6.24
N ASP A 47 -0.57 -5.26 6.66
CA ASP A 47 0.13 -5.28 7.94
C ASP A 47 1.17 -4.15 8.03
N ALA A 48 2.04 -4.01 7.02
CA ALA A 48 3.03 -2.93 6.97
C ALA A 48 2.40 -1.53 7.00
N MET A 49 1.26 -1.33 6.33
CA MET A 49 0.52 -0.07 6.37
C MET A 49 -0.10 0.17 7.76
N ARG A 50 -0.56 -0.88 8.44
CA ARG A 50 -1.07 -0.79 9.82
C ARG A 50 0.01 -0.38 10.81
N GLU A 51 1.20 -0.96 10.71
CA GLU A 51 2.35 -0.55 11.54
C GLU A 51 2.76 0.91 11.29
N ALA A 52 2.50 1.43 10.09
CA ALA A 52 2.68 2.84 9.75
C ALA A 52 1.49 3.75 10.16
N GLY A 53 0.46 3.21 10.82
CA GLY A 53 -0.70 3.96 11.30
C GLY A 53 -1.82 4.14 10.27
N TYR A 54 -1.91 3.26 9.26
CA TYR A 54 -2.94 3.30 8.21
C TYR A 54 -3.78 2.02 8.17
N ARG A 55 -5.07 2.14 7.88
CA ARG A 55 -5.94 1.01 7.52
C ARG A 55 -6.07 0.92 6.02
N THR A 56 -6.15 -0.30 5.50
CA THR A 56 -6.27 -0.57 4.06
C THR A 56 -7.59 -1.27 3.76
N ASP A 57 -8.23 -0.95 2.63
CA ASP A 57 -9.39 -1.69 2.13
C ASP A 57 -8.96 -2.95 1.35
N PRO A 58 -9.29 -4.18 1.83
CA PRO A 58 -8.94 -5.43 1.15
C PRO A 58 -9.57 -5.57 -0.25
N ALA A 59 -10.76 -5.01 -0.47
CA ALA A 59 -11.44 -5.05 -1.76
C ALA A 59 -10.82 -4.04 -2.74
N ALA A 60 -10.40 -2.86 -2.26
CA ALA A 60 -9.71 -1.87 -3.08
C ALA A 60 -8.30 -2.35 -3.48
N THR A 61 -7.54 -2.92 -2.55
CA THR A 61 -6.20 -3.49 -2.83
C THR A 61 -6.22 -4.66 -3.81
N HIS A 62 -7.32 -5.41 -3.87
CA HIS A 62 -7.54 -6.43 -4.90
C HIS A 62 -7.71 -5.83 -6.30
N ARG A 63 -8.31 -4.64 -6.40
CA ARG A 63 -8.57 -3.97 -7.68
C ARG A 63 -7.43 -3.05 -8.13
N ALA A 64 -6.43 -2.82 -7.27
CA ALA A 64 -5.26 -2.02 -7.60
C ALA A 64 -4.48 -2.64 -8.77
N SER A 65 -4.19 -1.83 -9.78
CA SER A 65 -3.47 -2.23 -10.98
C SER A 65 -2.01 -1.74 -10.96
N CYS A 66 -1.75 -0.65 -10.25
CA CYS A 66 -0.43 -0.05 -10.08
C CYS A 66 -0.19 0.40 -8.64
N VAL A 67 1.05 0.75 -8.31
CA VAL A 67 1.44 1.22 -6.97
C VAL A 67 0.67 2.49 -6.55
N GLY A 68 0.36 3.38 -7.49
CA GLY A 68 -0.40 4.61 -7.24
C GLY A 68 -1.83 4.34 -6.76
N ASP A 69 -2.47 3.27 -7.25
CA ASP A 69 -3.81 2.87 -6.82
C ASP A 69 -3.82 2.47 -5.34
N LEU A 70 -2.72 1.92 -4.82
CA LEU A 70 -2.59 1.50 -3.43
C LEU A 70 -2.64 2.67 -2.45
N ALA A 71 -2.21 3.87 -2.85
CA ALA A 71 -2.31 5.06 -2.02
C ALA A 71 -3.77 5.43 -1.73
N GLN A 72 -4.66 5.20 -2.70
CA GLN A 72 -6.10 5.44 -2.56
C GLN A 72 -6.80 4.34 -1.74
N CYS A 73 -6.14 3.19 -1.55
CA CYS A 73 -6.69 2.07 -0.79
C CYS A 73 -6.48 2.22 0.71
N ALA A 74 -5.73 3.23 1.17
CA ALA A 74 -5.29 3.37 2.55
C ALA A 74 -5.72 4.71 3.15
N VAL A 75 -6.19 4.66 4.39
CA VAL A 75 -6.65 5.83 5.15
C VAL A 75 -6.04 5.81 6.54
N ALA A 76 -5.81 6.99 7.13
CA ALA A 76 -5.29 7.07 8.48
C ALA A 76 -6.14 6.24 9.46
N SER A 77 -5.46 5.40 10.25
CA SER A 77 -6.06 4.70 11.37
C SER A 77 -6.44 5.74 12.40
N ARG A 78 -7.72 6.11 12.45
CA ARG A 78 -8.26 6.76 13.64
C ARG A 78 -8.30 5.72 14.73
N GLU A 79 -7.35 5.81 15.66
CA GLU A 79 -7.42 5.15 16.96
C GLU A 79 -8.63 5.76 17.66
N GLY A 80 -9.71 4.98 17.66
CA GLY A 80 -10.99 5.37 18.22
C GLY A 80 -11.28 4.52 19.44
N SER A 81 -11.03 5.13 20.59
CA SER A 81 -11.51 4.82 21.95
C SER A 81 -10.89 3.66 22.71
#